data_AF-A0ABD5X6J8-F1
#
_entry.id   AF-A0ABD5X6J8-F1
#
_cell.length_a   1.000
_cell.length_b   1.000
_cell.length_c   1.000
_cell.angle_alpha   90.00
_cell.angle_beta   90.00
_cell.angle_gamma   90.00
#
_symmetry.space_group_name_H-M   'P 1'
#
loop_
_entity.id
_entity.type
_entity.pdbx_description
1 polymer ?
#
loop_
_entity_poly.entity_id
_entity_poly.type
_entity_poly.pdbx_seq_one_letter_code
_entity_poly.pdbx_strand_id
1 'polypeptide(L)'
;MTKYISQKTAELVGPRLRIPIDQEAGDFYEFMLEKGKKPEANEGLAQESADNYLSRYDQLLRAGYALSNGQMVELSHDIADRIEEALNDDELVKENGEAYSPSSKRKFQNTLEKYFEFRGNKGGSEWDSTYLFEEPSSIERDFFRRDERAELRKAALNYGQLPHYSSYWWL
;
A
#
# COMPACT_ATOMS: atom_id res chain seq x y z
N MET A 1 19.89 -13.03 -12.85
CA MET A 1 19.44 -11.73 -12.31
C MET A 1 17.96 -11.86 -11.98
N THR A 2 17.48 -11.22 -10.91
CA THR A 2 16.05 -11.11 -10.64
C THR A 2 15.52 -9.87 -11.34
N LYS A 3 14.32 -9.95 -11.91
CA LYS A 3 13.70 -8.86 -12.65
C LYS A 3 12.53 -8.23 -11.89
N TYR A 4 11.78 -9.05 -11.16
CA TYR A 4 10.49 -8.65 -10.58
C TYR A 4 10.49 -8.67 -9.05
N ILE A 5 11.38 -9.45 -8.43
CA ILE A 5 11.61 -9.37 -6.97
C ILE A 5 12.88 -8.59 -6.63
N SER A 6 12.86 -7.95 -5.47
CA SER A 6 14.01 -7.24 -4.94
C SER A 6 15.18 -8.17 -4.63
N GLN A 7 16.38 -7.61 -4.60
CA GLN A 7 17.58 -8.35 -4.19
C GLN A 7 17.46 -8.89 -2.75
N LYS A 8 16.82 -8.13 -1.84
CA LYS A 8 16.53 -8.54 -0.46
C LYS A 8 15.71 -9.82 -0.41
N THR A 9 14.65 -9.92 -1.22
CA THR A 9 13.84 -11.15 -1.32
C THR A 9 14.63 -12.29 -1.96
N ALA A 10 15.37 -12.00 -3.03
CA ALA A 10 16.18 -13.02 -3.72
C ALA A 10 17.25 -13.66 -2.83
N GLU A 11 17.87 -12.88 -1.96
CA GLU A 11 18.85 -13.35 -0.97
C GLU A 11 18.17 -14.15 0.15
N LEU A 12 17.03 -13.67 0.65
CA LEU A 12 16.27 -14.33 1.72
C LEU A 12 15.82 -15.74 1.34
N VAL A 13 15.22 -15.91 0.15
CA VAL A 13 14.66 -17.20 -0.29
C VAL A 13 15.72 -18.17 -0.80
N GLY A 14 16.93 -17.67 -1.04
CA GLY A 14 18.06 -18.44 -1.53
C GLY A 14 17.93 -18.91 -3.00
N PRO A 15 18.97 -19.57 -3.53
CA PRO A 15 19.10 -19.86 -4.96
C PRO A 15 18.04 -20.83 -5.49
N ARG A 16 17.54 -21.75 -4.65
CA ARG A 16 16.55 -22.76 -5.07
C ARG A 16 15.18 -22.16 -5.36
N LEU A 17 14.74 -21.20 -4.55
CA LEU A 17 13.40 -20.63 -4.63
C LEU A 17 13.36 -19.31 -5.40
N ARG A 18 14.51 -18.66 -5.58
CA ARG A 18 14.63 -17.39 -6.32
C ARG A 18 14.00 -17.44 -7.72
N ILE A 19 14.30 -18.48 -8.50
CA ILE A 19 13.84 -18.58 -9.89
C ILE A 19 12.31 -18.70 -9.96
N PRO A 20 11.67 -19.69 -9.30
CA PRO A 20 10.21 -19.80 -9.37
C PRO A 20 9.49 -18.58 -8.78
N ILE A 21 10.01 -17.98 -7.71
CA ILE A 21 9.40 -16.78 -7.12
C ILE A 21 9.51 -15.56 -8.05
N ASP A 22 10.65 -15.34 -8.71
CA ASP A 22 10.81 -14.24 -9.67
C ASP A 22 9.96 -14.44 -10.93
N GLN A 23 9.76 -15.68 -11.37
CA GLN A 23 8.85 -16.04 -12.46
C GLN A 23 7.38 -15.78 -12.08
N GLU A 24 6.94 -16.27 -10.92
CA GLU A 24 5.58 -16.03 -10.39
C GLU A 24 5.29 -14.53 -10.28
N ALA A 25 6.26 -13.75 -9.77
CA ALA A 25 6.14 -12.29 -9.66
C ALA A 25 6.02 -11.61 -11.04
N GLY A 26 6.73 -12.12 -12.05
CA GLY A 26 6.64 -11.64 -13.42
C GLY A 26 5.27 -11.92 -14.05
N ASP A 27 4.79 -13.15 -13.93
CA ASP A 27 3.47 -13.55 -14.43
C ASP A 27 2.35 -12.74 -13.76
N PHE A 28 2.47 -12.50 -12.45
CA PHE A 28 1.53 -11.67 -11.72
C PHE A 28 1.55 -10.22 -12.20
N TYR A 29 2.75 -9.66 -12.44
CA TYR A 29 2.90 -8.31 -12.96
C TYR A 29 2.32 -8.16 -14.38
N GLU A 30 2.56 -9.13 -15.25
CA GLU A 30 1.99 -9.17 -16.61
C GLU A 30 0.46 -9.29 -16.56
N PHE A 31 -0.08 -10.15 -15.69
CA PHE A 31 -1.53 -10.23 -15.45
C PHE A 31 -2.10 -8.86 -15.03
N MET A 32 -1.42 -8.13 -14.14
CA MET A 32 -1.87 -6.79 -13.74
C MET A 32 -1.93 -5.80 -14.91
N LEU A 33 -0.93 -5.83 -15.79
CA LEU A 33 -0.85 -4.94 -16.95
C LEU A 33 -1.85 -5.28 -18.06
N GLU A 34 -2.26 -6.54 -18.18
CA GLU A 34 -3.15 -6.98 -19.25
C GLU A 34 -4.62 -7.09 -18.81
N LYS A 35 -4.85 -7.51 -17.56
CA LYS A 35 -6.16 -7.98 -17.08
C LYS A 35 -6.54 -7.48 -15.69
N GLY A 36 -5.60 -6.95 -14.91
CA GLY A 36 -5.79 -6.72 -13.47
C GLY A 36 -6.86 -5.70 -13.07
N LYS A 37 -7.42 -4.93 -14.01
CA LYS A 37 -8.52 -4.00 -13.72
C LYS A 37 -9.89 -4.65 -13.99
N LYS A 38 -10.03 -5.33 -15.13
CA LYS A 38 -11.19 -6.13 -15.49
C LYS A 38 -10.74 -7.34 -16.31
N PRO A 39 -10.59 -8.52 -15.69
CA PRO A 39 -10.10 -9.71 -16.39
C PRO A 39 -10.97 -10.11 -17.57
N GLU A 40 -12.29 -10.06 -17.39
CA GLU A 40 -13.29 -10.40 -18.42
C GLU A 40 -13.22 -9.52 -19.67
N ALA A 41 -12.72 -8.28 -19.52
CA ALA A 41 -12.62 -7.31 -20.61
C ALA A 41 -11.18 -7.15 -21.15
N ASN A 42 -10.22 -7.91 -20.61
CA ASN A 42 -8.78 -7.71 -20.84
C ASN A 42 -8.36 -6.23 -20.64
N GLU A 43 -8.87 -5.63 -19.56
CA GLU A 43 -8.51 -4.27 -19.17
C GLU A 43 -7.45 -4.34 -18.05
N GLY A 44 -6.25 -3.85 -18.34
CA GLY A 44 -5.14 -3.78 -17.40
C GLY A 44 -5.18 -2.60 -16.44
N LEU A 45 -4.34 -2.68 -15.42
CA LEU A 45 -4.02 -1.57 -14.53
C LEU A 45 -3.03 -0.61 -15.20
N ALA A 46 -3.01 0.64 -14.73
CA ALA A 46 -1.93 1.55 -15.07
C ALA A 46 -0.60 1.01 -14.54
N GLN A 47 0.50 1.26 -15.26
CA GLN A 47 1.83 0.76 -14.90
C GLN A 47 2.23 1.13 -13.46
N GLU A 48 2.02 2.39 -13.07
CA GLU A 48 2.28 2.85 -11.70
C GLU A 48 1.48 2.06 -10.64
N SER A 49 0.25 1.64 -10.96
CA SER A 49 -0.53 0.80 -10.07
C SER A 49 0.05 -0.62 -9.99
N ALA A 50 0.43 -1.21 -11.12
CA ALA A 50 1.08 -2.52 -11.16
C ALA A 50 2.42 -2.54 -10.39
N ASP A 51 3.23 -1.49 -10.53
CA ASP A 51 4.49 -1.32 -9.79
C ASP A 51 4.24 -1.25 -8.27
N ASN A 52 3.19 -0.52 -7.88
CA ASN A 52 2.76 -0.42 -6.49
C ASN A 52 2.33 -1.77 -5.89
N TYR A 53 1.60 -2.58 -6.66
CA TYR A 53 1.23 -3.93 -6.26
C TYR A 53 2.46 -4.84 -6.18
N LEU A 54 3.34 -4.81 -7.18
CA LEU A 54 4.56 -5.63 -7.22
C LEU A 54 5.48 -5.33 -6.03
N SER A 55 5.65 -4.06 -5.67
CA SER A 55 6.43 -3.64 -4.49
C SER A 55 5.84 -4.17 -3.17
N ARG A 56 4.51 -4.25 -3.06
CA ARG A 56 3.84 -4.82 -1.88
C ARG A 56 3.89 -6.34 -1.88
N TYR A 57 3.74 -6.96 -3.05
CA TYR A 57 3.89 -8.40 -3.24
C TYR A 57 5.29 -8.86 -2.83
N ASP A 58 6.34 -8.13 -3.20
CA ASP A 58 7.72 -8.39 -2.76
C ASP A 58 7.89 -8.32 -1.22
N GLN A 59 7.13 -7.46 -0.52
CA GLN A 59 7.07 -7.45 0.94
C GLN A 59 6.30 -8.65 1.50
N LEU A 60 5.15 -8.98 0.92
CA LEU A 60 4.34 -10.13 1.30
C LEU A 60 5.09 -11.45 1.13
N LEU A 61 5.90 -11.58 0.07
CA LEU A 61 6.76 -12.74 -0.14
C LEU A 61 7.75 -12.94 1.01
N ARG A 62 8.36 -11.86 1.51
CA ARG A 62 9.25 -11.93 2.68
C ARG A 62 8.52 -12.31 3.95
N ALA A 63 7.33 -11.74 4.18
CA ALA A 63 6.49 -12.08 5.31
C ALA A 63 6.06 -13.56 5.27
N GLY A 64 5.56 -14.03 4.13
CA GLY A 64 5.16 -15.41 3.92
C GLY A 64 6.33 -16.39 4.05
N TYR A 65 7.52 -16.03 3.56
CA TYR A 65 8.73 -16.84 3.76
C TYR A 65 9.09 -16.98 5.24
N ALA A 66 9.01 -15.90 6.02
CA ALA A 66 9.26 -15.93 7.46
C ALA A 66 8.21 -16.77 8.20
N LEU A 67 6.92 -16.57 7.91
CA LEU A 67 5.81 -17.30 8.53
C LEU A 67 5.84 -18.80 8.17
N SER A 68 6.28 -19.16 6.97
CA SER A 68 6.41 -20.56 6.54
C SER A 68 7.68 -21.26 7.01
N ASN A 69 8.48 -20.65 7.90
CA ASN A 69 9.80 -21.16 8.31
C ASN A 69 10.71 -21.48 7.11
N GLY A 70 10.61 -20.68 6.05
CA GLY A 70 11.41 -20.78 4.84
C GLY A 70 11.03 -21.90 3.86
N GLN A 71 9.83 -22.49 4.01
CA GLN A 71 9.39 -23.63 3.20
C GLN A 71 8.45 -23.24 2.03
N MET A 72 8.07 -21.97 1.92
CA MET A 72 7.14 -21.49 0.91
C MET A 72 7.75 -21.40 -0.50
N VAL A 73 6.97 -21.79 -1.51
CA VAL A 73 7.25 -21.51 -2.93
C VAL A 73 6.32 -20.43 -3.49
N GLU A 74 5.09 -20.35 -2.98
CA GLU A 74 4.02 -19.43 -3.38
C GLU A 74 3.18 -19.02 -2.16
N LEU A 75 2.48 -17.88 -2.20
CA LEU A 75 1.56 -17.49 -1.13
C LEU A 75 0.32 -18.39 -1.17
N SER A 76 0.19 -19.33 -0.24
CA SER A 76 -1.03 -20.11 -0.05
C SER A 76 -2.08 -19.30 0.73
N HIS A 77 -3.34 -19.77 0.74
CA HIS A 77 -4.39 -19.20 1.60
C HIS A 77 -3.99 -19.18 3.07
N ASP A 78 -3.45 -20.30 3.60
CA ASP A 78 -2.95 -20.37 4.98
C ASP A 78 -1.88 -19.32 5.28
N ILE A 79 -0.96 -19.07 4.34
CA ILE A 79 0.06 -18.04 4.51
C ILE A 79 -0.58 -16.64 4.43
N ALA A 80 -1.56 -16.44 3.56
CA ALA A 80 -2.28 -15.17 3.45
C ALA A 80 -3.07 -14.84 4.72
N ASP A 81 -3.78 -15.81 5.29
CA ASP A 81 -4.51 -15.67 6.56
C ASP A 81 -3.55 -15.29 7.69
N ARG A 82 -2.40 -15.95 7.78
CA ARG A 82 -1.38 -15.66 8.79
C ARG A 82 -0.71 -14.30 8.59
N ILE A 83 -0.54 -13.85 7.35
CA ILE A 83 -0.09 -12.49 7.06
C ILE A 83 -1.15 -11.47 7.51
N GLU A 84 -2.41 -11.75 7.25
CA GLU A 84 -3.53 -10.89 7.62
C GLU A 84 -3.63 -10.75 9.15
N GLU A 85 -3.51 -11.86 9.88
CA GLU A 85 -3.43 -11.89 11.35
C GLU A 85 -2.22 -11.09 11.86
N ALA A 86 -1.03 -11.31 11.28
CA ALA A 86 0.18 -10.58 11.68
C ALA A 86 0.11 -9.07 11.35
N LEU A 87 -0.63 -8.67 10.30
CA LEU A 87 -0.94 -7.26 10.04
C LEU A 87 -1.92 -6.70 11.07
N ASN A 88 -2.93 -7.48 11.46
CA ASN A 88 -3.89 -7.07 12.48
C ASN A 88 -3.21 -6.84 13.83
N ASP A 89 -2.35 -7.77 14.24
CA ASP A 89 -1.70 -7.79 15.56
C ASP A 89 -0.44 -6.92 15.65
N ASP A 90 -0.14 -6.14 14.59
CA ASP A 90 1.03 -5.26 14.49
C ASP A 90 2.37 -6.00 14.61
N GLU A 91 2.41 -7.30 14.30
CA GLU A 91 3.64 -8.09 14.24
C GLU A 91 4.43 -7.81 12.96
N LEU A 92 3.73 -7.50 11.86
CA LEU A 92 4.35 -6.98 10.64
C LEU A 92 4.50 -5.47 10.73
N VAL A 93 5.74 -5.02 10.93
CA VAL A 93 6.10 -3.62 11.13
C VAL A 93 6.94 -3.06 9.97
N LYS A 94 6.97 -1.74 9.88
CA LYS A 94 7.88 -1.00 8.99
C LYS A 94 9.34 -1.21 9.43
N GLU A 95 10.29 -0.80 8.58
CA GLU A 95 11.73 -0.87 8.91
C GLU A 95 12.12 -0.05 10.15
N ASN A 96 11.35 0.99 10.50
CA ASN A 96 11.55 1.77 11.72
C ASN A 96 10.93 1.14 12.99
N GLY A 97 10.34 -0.05 12.88
CA GLY A 97 9.69 -0.77 13.99
C GLY A 97 8.28 -0.32 14.31
N GLU A 98 7.72 0.66 13.59
CA GLU A 98 6.34 1.09 13.79
C GLU A 98 5.35 0.20 13.04
N ALA A 99 4.18 0.03 13.64
CA ALA A 99 3.00 -0.53 12.99
C ALA A 99 2.64 0.20 11.68
N TYR A 100 2.11 -0.56 10.73
CA TYR A 100 1.50 0.02 9.53
C TYR A 100 0.21 0.76 9.87
N SER A 101 -0.04 1.90 9.19
CA SER A 101 -1.34 2.56 9.31
C SER A 101 -2.45 1.65 8.76
N PRO A 102 -3.72 1.82 9.18
CA PRO A 102 -4.80 0.99 8.64
C PRO A 102 -4.94 1.11 7.11
N SER A 103 -4.71 2.29 6.52
CA SER A 103 -4.67 2.41 5.04
C SER A 103 -3.52 1.62 4.41
N SER A 104 -2.41 1.44 5.12
CA SER A 104 -1.28 0.66 4.62
C SER A 104 -1.59 -0.84 4.72
N LYS A 105 -2.16 -1.29 5.85
CA LYS A 105 -2.66 -2.67 6.03
C LYS A 105 -3.68 -3.05 4.95
N ARG A 106 -4.67 -2.18 4.68
CA ARG A 106 -5.64 -2.37 3.58
C ARG A 106 -4.96 -2.53 2.21
N LYS A 107 -3.89 -1.79 1.92
CA LYS A 107 -3.18 -1.92 0.64
C LYS A 107 -2.44 -3.26 0.51
N PHE A 108 -1.98 -3.85 1.61
CA PHE A 108 -1.44 -5.20 1.61
C PHE A 108 -2.54 -6.24 1.36
N GLN A 109 -3.69 -6.12 2.04
CA GLN A 109 -4.87 -6.95 1.82
C GLN A 109 -5.33 -6.92 0.35
N ASN A 110 -5.51 -5.73 -0.23
CA ASN A 110 -5.84 -5.58 -1.65
C ASN A 110 -4.81 -6.27 -2.58
N THR A 111 -3.53 -6.31 -2.16
CA THR A 111 -2.48 -7.00 -2.94
C THR A 111 -2.61 -8.50 -2.85
N LEU A 112 -2.96 -9.05 -1.67
CA LEU A 112 -3.28 -10.47 -1.50
C LEU A 112 -4.49 -10.86 -2.35
N GLU A 113 -5.59 -10.13 -2.27
CA GLU A 113 -6.79 -10.35 -3.08
C GLU A 113 -6.46 -10.35 -4.58
N LYS A 114 -5.72 -9.34 -5.04
CA LYS A 114 -5.30 -9.23 -6.45
C LYS A 114 -4.41 -10.40 -6.88
N TYR A 115 -3.54 -10.89 -6.00
CA TYR A 115 -2.72 -12.07 -6.25
C TYR A 115 -3.60 -13.33 -6.37
N PHE A 116 -4.61 -13.49 -5.51
CA PHE A 116 -5.49 -14.66 -5.59
C PHE A 116 -6.50 -14.60 -6.75
N GLU A 117 -6.88 -13.42 -7.23
CA GLU A 117 -7.59 -13.26 -8.51
C GLU A 117 -6.73 -13.74 -9.69
N PHE A 118 -5.44 -13.39 -9.69
CA PHE A 118 -4.47 -13.92 -10.65
C PHE A 118 -4.37 -15.46 -10.57
N ARG A 119 -4.30 -16.01 -9.35
CA ARG A 119 -4.28 -17.47 -9.14
C ARG A 119 -5.56 -18.13 -9.64
N GLY A 120 -6.72 -17.50 -9.37
CA GLY A 120 -8.02 -17.90 -9.91
C GLY A 120 -8.01 -17.96 -11.44
N ASN A 121 -7.44 -16.94 -12.10
CA ASN A 121 -7.30 -16.92 -13.56
C ASN A 121 -6.43 -18.06 -14.12
N LYS A 122 -5.48 -18.58 -13.31
CA LYS A 122 -4.66 -19.76 -13.62
C LYS A 122 -5.31 -21.10 -13.23
N GLY A 123 -6.56 -21.10 -12.76
CA GLY A 123 -7.30 -22.30 -12.33
C GLY A 123 -7.11 -22.66 -10.84
N GLY A 124 -6.54 -21.76 -10.04
CA GLY A 124 -6.51 -21.84 -8.59
C GLY A 124 -7.80 -21.33 -7.94
N SER A 125 -7.77 -21.19 -6.61
CA SER A 125 -8.88 -20.63 -5.82
C SER A 125 -8.61 -19.17 -5.46
N GLU A 126 -9.64 -18.35 -5.59
CA GLU A 126 -9.67 -16.99 -5.04
C GLU A 126 -9.62 -17.03 -3.51
N TRP A 127 -9.20 -15.92 -2.90
CA TRP A 127 -9.08 -15.75 -1.45
C TRP A 127 -9.77 -14.47 -1.06
N ASP A 128 -10.50 -14.52 0.05
CA ASP A 128 -11.19 -13.37 0.62
C ASP A 128 -10.62 -13.06 1.99
N SER A 129 -10.45 -11.77 2.26
CA SER A 129 -9.98 -11.26 3.54
C SER A 129 -10.97 -11.50 4.68
N THR A 130 -10.45 -11.79 5.87
CA THR A 130 -11.29 -11.90 7.08
C THR A 130 -11.36 -10.56 7.84
N TYR A 131 -10.34 -9.72 7.75
CA TYR A 131 -10.25 -8.48 8.52
C TYR A 131 -10.64 -7.25 7.69
N LEU A 132 -11.22 -6.24 8.37
CA LEU A 132 -11.55 -4.95 7.78
C LEU A 132 -10.65 -3.86 8.36
N PHE A 133 -9.66 -3.42 7.57
CA PHE A 133 -8.83 -2.27 7.94
C PHE A 133 -9.48 -0.96 7.49
N GLU A 134 -10.28 -0.37 8.38
CA GLU A 134 -10.88 0.95 8.15
C GLU A 134 -10.01 2.06 8.78
N GLU A 135 -9.71 3.10 8.02
CA GLU A 135 -9.40 4.40 8.62
C GLU A 135 -10.72 5.17 8.72
N PRO A 136 -11.03 5.84 9.86
CA PRO A 136 -12.06 6.86 9.83
C PRO A 136 -11.69 7.81 8.70
N SER A 137 -12.63 8.02 7.76
CA SER A 137 -12.43 8.84 6.57
C SER A 137 -11.57 10.05 6.93
N SER A 138 -10.43 10.23 6.26
CA SER A 138 -9.55 11.36 6.50
C SER A 138 -10.42 12.60 6.70
N ILE A 139 -10.23 13.36 7.78
CA ILE A 139 -10.77 14.72 7.86
C ILE A 139 -10.48 15.32 6.50
N GLU A 140 -11.53 15.57 5.72
CA GLU A 140 -11.43 16.15 4.39
C GLU A 140 -10.54 17.37 4.59
N ARG A 141 -9.33 17.39 4.02
CA ARG A 141 -8.45 18.54 4.20
C ARG A 141 -9.21 19.71 3.61
N ASP A 142 -9.77 20.54 4.48
CA ASP A 142 -10.56 21.69 4.08
C ASP A 142 -9.61 22.64 3.37
N PHE A 143 -9.60 22.55 2.05
CA PHE A 143 -8.77 23.39 1.23
C PHE A 143 -9.40 24.78 1.29
N PHE A 144 -8.64 25.75 1.83
CA PHE A 144 -9.11 27.13 1.91
C PHE A 144 -9.72 27.57 0.56
N ARG A 145 -11.01 27.89 0.63
CA ARG A 145 -11.75 28.47 -0.47
C ARG A 145 -11.16 29.85 -0.79
N ARG A 146 -11.49 30.36 -1.98
CA ARG A 146 -10.82 31.56 -2.54
C ARG A 146 -11.00 32.80 -1.65
N ASP A 147 -12.16 32.90 -1.02
CA ASP A 147 -12.53 33.86 0.01
C ASP A 147 -11.72 33.67 1.30
N GLU A 148 -11.61 32.45 1.81
CA GLU A 148 -10.81 32.15 3.01
C GLU A 148 -9.33 32.47 2.81
N ARG A 149 -8.77 32.20 1.62
CA ARG A 149 -7.40 32.63 1.26
C ARG A 149 -7.24 34.15 1.19
N ALA A 150 -8.30 34.89 0.83
CA ALA A 150 -8.25 36.35 0.80
C ALA A 150 -8.25 36.92 2.23
N GLU A 151 -8.99 36.31 3.15
CA GLU A 151 -8.97 36.66 4.57
C GLU A 151 -7.65 36.30 5.24
N LEU A 152 -7.11 35.11 4.97
CA LEU A 152 -5.80 34.68 5.46
C LEU A 152 -4.69 35.64 4.98
N ARG A 153 -4.77 36.09 3.72
CA ARG A 153 -3.84 37.07 3.14
C ARG A 153 -3.96 38.44 3.80
N LYS A 154 -5.18 38.92 4.08
CA LYS A 154 -5.41 40.18 4.82
C LYS A 154 -4.86 40.09 6.25
N ALA A 155 -5.12 38.99 6.94
CA ALA A 155 -4.61 38.75 8.28
C ALA A 155 -3.08 38.72 8.30
N ALA A 156 -2.44 38.03 7.35
CA ALA A 156 -0.99 37.99 7.23
C ALA A 156 -0.36 39.36 6.91
N LEU A 157 -1.05 40.21 6.14
CA LEU A 157 -0.60 41.58 5.85
C LEU A 157 -0.74 42.53 7.05
N ASN A 158 -1.71 42.26 7.93
CA ASN A 158 -1.97 43.04 9.14
C ASN A 158 -1.17 42.53 10.35
N TYR A 159 -0.67 41.28 10.30
CA TYR A 159 0.12 40.68 11.36
C TYR A 159 1.54 41.29 11.35
N GLY A 160 1.73 42.33 12.18
CA GLY A 160 2.95 43.12 12.25
C GLY A 160 2.72 44.64 12.14
N GLN A 161 1.49 45.08 11.85
CA GLN A 161 1.15 46.49 11.98
C GLN A 161 0.88 46.81 13.45
N LEU A 162 1.76 47.61 14.06
CA LEU A 162 1.52 48.19 15.38
C LEU A 162 0.23 49.02 15.32
N PRO A 163 -0.64 48.97 16.36
CA PRO A 163 -1.84 49.79 16.39
C PRO A 163 -1.43 51.26 16.27
N HIS A 164 -1.99 51.94 15.27
CA HIS A 164 -1.83 53.39 15.14
C HIS A 164 -2.56 54.04 16.32
N TYR A 165 -1.83 54.33 17.39
CA TYR A 165 -2.32 55.18 18.47
C TYR A 165 -2.54 56.59 17.93
N SER A 166 -3.74 56.85 17.40
CA SER A 166 -4.30 58.20 17.42
C SER A 166 -5.04 58.34 18.73
N SER A 167 -4.30 58.78 19.74
CA SER A 167 -4.75 59.23 21.06
C SER A 167 -6.05 60.04 21.01
N TYR A 168 -7.01 59.65 21.86
CA TYR A 168 -7.95 60.58 22.49
C TYR A 168 -7.16 61.71 23.13
N TRP A 169 -7.57 62.97 22.98
CA TRP A 169 -7.65 63.96 24.07
C TRP A 169 -8.53 65.14 23.64
N TRP A 170 -9.44 65.50 24.53
CA TRP A 170 -10.29 66.68 24.57
C TRP A 170 -9.52 67.99 24.34
N LEU A 171 -10.06 68.86 23.48
CA LEU A 171 -10.24 70.31 23.67
C LEU A 171 -11.06 70.89 22.50
#